data_AF-A0A933IZ40-F1
#
_entry.id   AF-A0A933IZ40-F1
#
_cell.length_a   1.000
_cell.length_b   1.000
_cell.length_c   1.000
_cell.angle_alpha   90.00
_cell.angle_beta   90.00
_cell.angle_gamma   90.00
#
_symmetry.space_group_name_H-M   'P 1'
#
loop_
_entity.id
_entity.type
_entity.pdbx_description
1 polymer ?
#
loop_
_entity_poly.entity_id
_entity_poly.type
_entity_poly.pdbx_seq_one_letter_code
_entity_poly.pdbx_strand_id
1 'polypeptide(L)'
;MIAKIITNIILIISLAIAQIALISGLPGIISGLNLVLVVLIFILGFSGLDFAVWWAVGIGFFMEIFSFLPFGAYILSLSLTVIAANFLLDYFFTNRSLYSFLALTGLATVIYELIINFFILIFTEINSSASIADSNFWLSLLERAGLNLLSAFIIYYIIYFLGRSLKPVFLIKKY
;
A
#
# COMPACT_ATOMS: atom_id res chain seq x y z
N MET A 1 -2.60 -27.01 0.40
CA MET A 1 -1.48 -26.14 0.82
C MET A 1 -0.78 -25.51 -0.38
N ILE A 2 -0.28 -26.29 -1.34
CA ILE A 2 0.39 -25.80 -2.56
C ILE A 2 -0.49 -24.82 -3.36
N ALA A 3 -1.77 -25.15 -3.59
CA ALA A 3 -2.69 -24.27 -4.32
C ALA A 3 -2.81 -22.86 -3.70
N LYS A 4 -2.85 -22.74 -2.37
CA LYS A 4 -2.93 -21.45 -1.67
C LYS A 4 -1.68 -20.60 -1.88
N ILE A 5 -0.51 -21.23 -1.89
CA ILE A 5 0.78 -20.57 -2.16
C ILE A 5 0.79 -20.07 -3.60
N ILE A 6 0.40 -20.92 -4.56
CA ILE A 6 0.32 -20.55 -5.98
C ILE A 6 -0.64 -19.37 -6.19
N THR A 7 -1.82 -19.40 -5.56
CA THR A 7 -2.79 -18.29 -5.64
C THR A 7 -2.20 -16.99 -5.11
N ASN A 8 -1.52 -17.01 -3.95
CA ASN A 8 -0.90 -15.81 -3.40
C ASN A 8 0.19 -15.25 -4.31
N ILE A 9 1.04 -16.11 -4.89
CA ILE A 9 2.08 -15.68 -5.84
C ILE A 9 1.44 -15.03 -7.07
N ILE A 10 0.40 -15.63 -7.63
CA ILE A 10 -0.33 -15.08 -8.78
C ILE A 10 -0.93 -13.71 -8.44
N LEU A 11 -1.51 -13.55 -7.24
CA LEU A 11 -2.09 -12.28 -6.81
C LEU A 11 -1.02 -11.19 -6.61
N ILE A 12 0.11 -11.55 -6.00
CA ILE A 12 1.27 -10.64 -5.85
C ILE A 12 1.75 -10.15 -7.21
N ILE A 13 1.95 -11.06 -8.16
CA ILE A 13 2.37 -10.74 -9.52
C ILE A 13 1.33 -9.86 -10.20
N SER A 14 0.05 -10.24 -10.11
CA SER A 14 -1.05 -9.50 -10.73
C SER A 14 -1.14 -8.07 -10.19
N LEU A 15 -0.97 -7.88 -8.88
CA LEU A 15 -0.97 -6.57 -8.25
C LEU A 15 0.25 -5.74 -8.64
N ALA A 16 1.44 -6.35 -8.71
CA ALA A 16 2.65 -5.68 -9.17
C ALA A 16 2.52 -5.23 -10.65
N ILE A 17 2.02 -6.10 -11.52
CA ILE A 17 1.77 -5.78 -12.93
C ILE A 17 0.71 -4.69 -13.05
N ALA A 18 -0.39 -4.76 -12.28
CA ALA A 18 -1.41 -3.72 -12.29
C ALA A 18 -0.83 -2.35 -11.88
N GLN A 19 0.02 -2.31 -10.85
CA GLN A 19 0.70 -1.08 -10.45
C GLN A 19 1.61 -0.54 -11.56
N ILE A 20 2.49 -1.38 -12.10
CA ILE A 20 3.53 -0.94 -13.05
C ILE A 20 2.94 -0.62 -14.42
N ALA A 21 2.10 -1.50 -14.97
CA ALA A 21 1.60 -1.38 -16.33
C ALA A 21 0.36 -0.50 -16.45
N LEU A 22 -0.58 -0.58 -15.49
CA LEU A 22 -1.81 0.20 -15.54
C LEU A 22 -1.63 1.53 -14.84
N ILE A 23 -1.29 1.53 -13.55
CA ILE A 23 -1.32 2.76 -12.75
C ILE A 23 -0.19 3.71 -13.16
N SER A 24 1.06 3.24 -13.19
CA SER A 24 2.19 4.09 -13.55
C SER A 24 2.18 4.56 -15.02
N GLY A 25 1.40 3.90 -15.89
CA GLY A 25 1.22 4.31 -17.29
C GLY A 25 0.12 5.37 -17.52
N LEU A 26 -0.68 5.71 -16.51
CA LEU A 26 -1.75 6.70 -16.64
C LEU A 26 -1.19 8.13 -16.72
N PRO A 27 -1.82 9.04 -17.48
CA PRO A 27 -1.38 10.42 -17.55
C PRO A 27 -1.74 11.23 -16.30
N GLY A 28 -0.91 12.23 -15.99
CA GLY A 28 -1.16 13.22 -14.95
C GLY A 28 -1.05 12.66 -13.53
N ILE A 29 -1.81 13.25 -12.62
CA ILE A 29 -1.72 13.00 -11.17
C ILE A 29 -2.04 11.53 -10.83
N ILE A 30 -2.88 10.86 -11.63
CA ILE A 30 -3.34 9.49 -11.40
C ILE A 30 -2.17 8.48 -11.41
N SER A 31 -1.07 8.79 -12.12
CA SER A 31 0.17 8.00 -12.08
C SER A 31 0.79 7.88 -10.68
N GLY A 32 0.51 8.83 -9.80
CA GLY A 32 1.01 8.87 -8.43
C GLY A 32 0.26 7.96 -7.46
N LEU A 33 -0.81 7.30 -7.90
CA LEU A 33 -1.54 6.33 -7.09
C LEU A 33 -0.64 5.13 -6.75
N ASN A 34 -0.55 4.79 -5.47
CA ASN A 34 0.18 3.62 -5.00
C ASN A 34 -0.80 2.54 -4.55
N LEU A 35 -1.31 1.78 -5.51
CA LEU A 35 -2.30 0.73 -5.29
C LEU A 35 -1.72 -0.38 -4.41
N VAL A 36 -0.44 -0.69 -4.60
CA VAL A 36 0.31 -1.66 -3.79
C VAL A 36 0.22 -1.28 -2.32
N LEU A 37 0.56 -0.03 -1.98
CA LEU A 37 0.54 0.44 -0.61
C LEU A 37 -0.87 0.37 -0.02
N VAL A 38 -1.88 0.84 -0.75
CA VAL A 38 -3.28 0.81 -0.29
C VAL A 38 -3.70 -0.63 0.02
N VAL A 39 -3.43 -1.57 -0.89
CA VAL A 39 -3.76 -2.99 -0.70
C VAL A 39 -2.99 -3.58 0.48
N LEU A 40 -1.71 -3.26 0.65
CA LEU A 40 -0.91 -3.73 1.80
C LEU A 40 -1.48 -3.26 3.13
N ILE A 41 -2.01 -2.05 3.23
CA ILE A 41 -2.67 -1.55 4.45
C ILE A 41 -3.95 -2.35 4.76
N PHE A 42 -4.73 -2.72 3.75
CA PHE A 42 -5.87 -3.63 3.96
C PHE A 42 -5.44 -5.03 4.36
N ILE A 43 -4.40 -5.58 3.72
CA ILE A 43 -3.84 -6.89 4.07
C ILE A 43 -3.37 -6.87 5.52
N LEU A 44 -2.65 -5.82 5.94
CA LEU A 44 -2.21 -5.63 7.31
C LEU A 44 -3.40 -5.63 8.29
N GLY A 45 -4.42 -4.82 8.01
CA GLY A 45 -5.60 -4.70 8.87
C GLY A 45 -6.47 -5.96 8.97
N PHE A 46 -6.43 -6.86 7.97
CA PHE A 46 -7.23 -8.10 7.97
C PHE A 46 -6.44 -9.36 8.34
N SER A 47 -5.19 -9.46 7.91
CA SER A 47 -4.39 -10.69 7.99
C SER A 47 -3.18 -10.58 8.94
N GLY A 48 -2.86 -9.38 9.43
CA GLY A 48 -1.76 -9.14 10.36
C GLY A 48 -0.41 -8.87 9.69
N LEU A 49 0.58 -8.54 10.51
CA LEU A 49 1.92 -8.09 10.08
C LEU A 49 2.68 -9.13 9.27
N ASP A 50 2.77 -10.37 9.74
CA ASP A 50 3.60 -11.40 9.08
C ASP A 50 3.20 -11.60 7.62
N PHE A 51 1.90 -11.62 7.36
CA PHE A 51 1.37 -11.79 6.01
C PHE A 51 1.54 -10.54 5.16
N ALA A 52 1.33 -9.35 5.74
CA ALA A 52 1.52 -8.08 5.03
C ALA A 52 2.99 -7.84 4.65
N VAL A 53 3.94 -8.17 5.53
CA VAL A 53 5.38 -8.07 5.24
C VAL A 53 5.78 -9.06 4.16
N TRP A 54 5.28 -10.30 4.19
CA TRP A 54 5.56 -11.26 3.12
C TRP A 54 5.05 -10.79 1.74
N TRP A 55 3.88 -10.15 1.71
CA TRP A 55 3.38 -9.50 0.49
C TRP A 55 4.21 -8.28 0.09
N ALA A 56 4.64 -7.45 1.04
CA ALA A 56 5.49 -6.29 0.77
C ALA A 56 6.82 -6.70 0.16
N VAL A 57 7.45 -7.75 0.67
CA VAL A 57 8.69 -8.33 0.11
C VAL A 57 8.43 -8.89 -1.29
N GLY A 58 7.37 -9.67 -1.46
CA GLY A 58 7.04 -10.26 -2.76
C GLY A 58 6.78 -9.21 -3.83
N ILE A 59 5.94 -8.22 -3.55
CA ILE A 59 5.64 -7.14 -4.50
C ILE A 59 6.86 -6.25 -4.71
N GLY A 60 7.58 -5.90 -3.64
CA GLY A 60 8.80 -5.08 -3.73
C GLY A 60 9.84 -5.72 -4.64
N PHE A 61 10.03 -7.04 -4.55
CA PHE A 61 10.91 -7.78 -5.44
C PHE A 61 10.49 -7.66 -6.91
N PHE A 62 9.19 -7.78 -7.22
CA PHE A 62 8.72 -7.58 -8.59
C PHE A 62 8.89 -6.13 -9.06
N MET A 63 8.66 -5.14 -8.20
CA MET A 63 8.87 -3.73 -8.55
C MET A 63 10.34 -3.41 -8.83
N GLU A 64 11.28 -4.07 -8.15
CA GLU A 64 12.72 -3.89 -8.39
C GLU A 64 13.15 -4.33 -9.78
N ILE A 65 12.55 -5.38 -10.35
CA ILE A 65 12.87 -5.86 -11.70
C ILE A 65 12.62 -4.76 -12.76
N PHE A 66 11.69 -3.85 -12.49
CA PHE A 66 11.29 -2.78 -13.40
C PHE A 66 11.74 -1.39 -12.96
N SER A 67 12.64 -1.28 -11.97
CA SER A 67 13.12 0.01 -11.47
C SER A 67 14.62 0.22 -11.70
N PHE A 68 14.99 1.49 -11.83
CA PHE A 68 16.38 1.96 -11.87
C PHE A 68 16.95 2.29 -10.49
N LEU A 69 16.17 2.15 -9.41
CA LEU A 69 16.64 2.32 -8.04
C LEU A 69 17.56 1.16 -7.63
N PRO A 70 18.44 1.37 -6.63
CA PRO A 70 19.27 0.30 -6.11
C PRO A 70 18.41 -0.88 -5.63
N PHE A 71 18.92 -2.09 -5.86
CA PHE A 71 18.29 -3.32 -5.38
C PHE A 71 18.04 -3.25 -3.88
N GLY A 72 16.84 -3.65 -3.45
CA GLY A 72 16.35 -3.51 -2.08
C GLY A 72 15.55 -2.24 -1.78
N ALA A 73 15.54 -1.21 -2.65
CA ALA A 73 14.84 0.05 -2.36
C ALA A 73 13.32 -0.14 -2.17
N TYR A 74 12.65 -0.90 -3.05
CA TYR A 74 11.20 -1.14 -2.92
C TYR A 74 10.91 -2.15 -1.82
N ILE A 75 11.71 -3.21 -1.70
CA ILE A 75 11.53 -4.20 -0.63
C ILE A 75 11.61 -3.52 0.74
N LEU A 76 12.64 -2.70 0.97
CA LEU A 76 12.83 -2.00 2.23
C LEU A 76 11.78 -0.92 2.46
N SER A 77 11.48 -0.08 1.46
CA SER A 77 10.47 0.99 1.62
C SER A 77 9.09 0.44 1.92
N LEU A 78 8.61 -0.58 1.20
CA LEU A 78 7.32 -1.20 1.47
C LEU A 78 7.30 -1.93 2.81
N SER A 79 8.34 -2.72 3.12
CA SER A 79 8.38 -3.49 4.37
C SER A 79 8.46 -2.59 5.60
N LEU A 80 9.33 -1.58 5.59
CA LEU A 80 9.44 -0.60 6.67
C LEU A 80 8.14 0.19 6.84
N THR A 81 7.48 0.55 5.74
CA THR A 81 6.18 1.23 5.80
C THR A 81 5.12 0.34 6.44
N VAL A 82 5.04 -0.94 6.07
CA VAL A 82 4.10 -1.89 6.68
C VAL A 82 4.38 -2.09 8.17
N ILE A 83 5.65 -2.19 8.57
CA ILE A 83 6.05 -2.31 9.98
C ILE A 83 5.65 -1.06 10.77
N ALA A 84 5.93 0.14 10.23
CA ALA A 84 5.55 1.40 10.85
C ALA A 84 4.02 1.57 10.92
N ALA A 85 3.30 1.15 9.86
CA ALA A 85 1.85 1.13 9.85
C ALA A 85 1.28 0.16 10.90
N ASN A 86 1.90 -1.02 11.10
CA ASN A 86 1.46 -1.94 12.14
C ASN A 86 1.64 -1.33 13.54
N PHE A 87 2.77 -0.66 13.78
CA PHE A 87 2.97 0.07 15.03
C PHE A 87 1.88 1.13 15.27
N LEU A 88 1.51 1.90 14.24
CA LEU A 88 0.41 2.84 14.35
C LEU A 88 -0.94 2.14 14.61
N LEU A 89 -1.19 1.02 13.94
CA LEU A 89 -2.41 0.22 14.11
C LEU A 89 -2.54 -0.30 15.54
N ASP A 90 -1.49 -0.88 16.10
CA ASP A 90 -1.53 -1.52 17.41
C ASP A 90 -1.54 -0.52 18.58
N TYR A 91 -0.81 0.61 18.45
CA TYR A 91 -0.62 1.56 19.56
C TYR A 91 -1.48 2.82 19.49
N PHE A 92 -1.87 3.28 18.30
CA PHE A 92 -2.63 4.53 18.13
C PHE A 92 -4.10 4.29 17.74
N PHE A 93 -4.39 3.27 16.94
CA PHE A 93 -5.75 3.04 16.44
C PHE A 93 -6.51 2.02 17.27
N THR A 94 -7.38 2.49 18.17
CA THR A 94 -8.17 1.62 19.06
C THR A 94 -9.21 0.76 18.34
N ASN A 95 -9.66 1.17 17.14
CA ASN A 95 -10.72 0.49 16.39
C ASN A 95 -10.34 0.28 14.92
N ARG A 96 -10.77 -0.82 14.32
CA ARG A 96 -10.65 -1.08 12.87
C ARG A 96 -11.81 -0.44 12.10
N SER A 97 -11.98 0.86 12.24
CA SER A 97 -13.01 1.64 11.52
C SER A 97 -12.47 2.19 10.19
N LEU A 98 -13.37 2.65 9.33
CA LEU A 98 -13.02 3.36 8.09
C LEU A 98 -12.02 4.50 8.36
N TYR A 99 -12.25 5.28 9.43
CA TYR A 99 -11.38 6.41 9.78
C TYR A 99 -9.95 5.96 10.10
N SER A 100 -9.79 4.84 10.81
CA SER A 100 -8.47 4.28 11.09
C SER A 100 -7.78 3.81 9.81
N PHE A 101 -8.49 3.15 8.89
CA PHE A 101 -7.91 2.73 7.61
C PHE A 101 -7.51 3.92 6.72
N LEU A 102 -8.31 4.97 6.68
CA LEU A 102 -7.96 6.19 5.94
C LEU A 102 -6.75 6.88 6.57
N ALA A 103 -6.76 7.12 7.88
CA ALA A 103 -5.64 7.75 8.58
C ALA A 103 -4.35 6.93 8.42
N LEU A 104 -4.45 5.60 8.54
CA LEU A 104 -3.33 4.69 8.38
C LEU A 104 -2.78 4.71 6.94
N THR A 105 -3.66 4.75 5.92
CA THR A 105 -3.24 4.86 4.51
C THR A 105 -2.53 6.19 4.24
N GLY A 106 -3.05 7.29 4.79
CA GLY A 106 -2.43 8.61 4.67
C GLY A 106 -1.03 8.64 5.29
N LEU A 107 -0.91 8.20 6.54
CA LEU A 107 0.39 8.14 7.24
C LEU A 107 1.37 7.17 6.58
N ALA A 108 0.90 6.00 6.15
CA ALA A 108 1.72 5.06 5.40
C ALA A 108 2.21 5.65 4.07
N THR A 109 1.39 6.45 3.38
CA THR A 109 1.81 7.15 2.16
C THR A 109 2.94 8.13 2.46
N VAL A 110 2.81 8.92 3.53
CA VAL A 110 3.87 9.84 3.97
C VAL A 110 5.16 9.09 4.30
N ILE A 111 5.06 8.02 5.09
CA ILE A 111 6.23 7.20 5.48
C ILE A 111 6.90 6.60 4.25
N TYR A 112 6.12 5.99 3.35
CA TYR A 112 6.63 5.39 2.12
C TYR A 112 7.36 6.41 1.24
N GLU A 113 6.75 7.57 1.00
CA GLU A 113 7.33 8.62 0.17
C GLU A 113 8.60 9.18 0.79
N LEU A 114 8.66 9.36 2.11
CA LEU A 114 9.89 9.79 2.78
C LEU A 114 11.01 8.76 2.62
N ILE A 115 10.70 7.46 2.78
CA ILE A 115 11.72 6.40 2.66
C ILE A 115 12.21 6.29 1.20
N ILE A 116 11.31 6.28 0.22
CA ILE A 116 11.73 6.13 -1.19
C ILE A 116 12.50 7.35 -1.68
N ASN A 117 12.11 8.56 -1.27
CA ASN A 117 12.85 9.78 -1.63
C ASN A 117 14.20 9.85 -0.91
N PHE A 118 14.33 9.28 0.29
CA PHE A 118 15.63 9.13 0.94
C PHE A 118 16.57 8.23 0.11
N PHE A 119 16.07 7.11 -0.44
CA PHE A 119 16.86 6.31 -1.39
C PHE A 119 17.21 7.09 -2.66
N ILE A 120 16.27 7.83 -3.24
CA ILE A 120 16.55 8.67 -4.42
C ILE A 120 17.66 9.68 -4.10
N LEU A 121 17.59 10.38 -2.97
CA LEU A 121 18.58 11.40 -2.60
C LEU A 121 19.99 10.83 -2.42
N ILE A 122 20.11 9.64 -1.83
CA ILE A 122 21.43 9.00 -1.63
C ILE A 122 22.04 8.54 -2.95
N PHE A 123 21.23 8.01 -3.87
CA PHE A 123 21.72 7.29 -5.04
C PHE A 123 21.68 8.09 -6.34
N THR A 124 21.02 9.24 -6.35
CA THR A 124 21.04 10.18 -7.49
C THR A 124 21.81 11.43 -7.08
N GLU A 125 22.96 11.70 -7.71
CA GLU A 125 23.81 12.84 -7.38
C GLU A 125 23.05 14.18 -7.47
N ILE A 126 22.84 14.81 -6.31
CA ILE A 126 22.68 16.25 -5.92
C ILE A 126 21.80 17.21 -6.76
N ASN A 127 21.43 16.90 -8.01
CA ASN A 127 20.59 17.74 -8.88
C ASN A 127 19.17 17.23 -9.10
N SER A 128 18.71 16.24 -8.33
CA SER A 128 17.32 15.79 -8.41
C SER A 128 16.39 16.78 -7.72
N SER A 129 15.32 17.19 -8.41
CA SER A 129 14.12 17.86 -7.86
C SER A 129 13.39 17.05 -6.76
N ALA A 130 13.95 15.92 -6.35
CA ALA A 130 13.47 15.03 -5.29
C ALA A 130 14.00 15.41 -3.89
N SER A 131 14.42 16.66 -3.69
CA SER A 131 14.81 17.12 -2.35
C SER A 131 13.57 17.35 -1.49
N ILE A 132 13.60 16.89 -0.24
CA ILE A 132 12.54 17.12 0.75
C ILE A 132 12.34 18.63 1.02
N ALA A 133 13.35 19.45 0.71
CA ALA A 133 13.29 20.91 0.81
C ALA A 133 12.56 21.58 -0.37
N ASP A 134 12.28 20.87 -1.46
CA ASP A 134 11.54 21.43 -2.60
C ASP A 134 10.04 21.52 -2.27
N SER A 135 9.42 22.67 -2.53
CA SER A 135 7.96 22.85 -2.46
C SER A 135 7.19 21.86 -3.33
N ASN A 136 7.75 21.45 -4.47
CA ASN A 136 7.11 20.51 -5.39
C ASN A 136 6.97 19.12 -4.76
N PHE A 137 7.91 18.71 -3.90
CA PHE A 137 7.84 17.46 -3.17
C PHE A 137 6.57 17.41 -2.31
N TRP A 138 6.33 18.44 -1.50
CA TRP A 138 5.17 18.50 -0.61
C TRP A 138 3.84 18.55 -1.36
N LEU A 139 3.79 19.25 -2.50
CA LEU A 139 2.60 19.28 -3.34
C LEU A 139 2.32 17.90 -3.95
N SER A 140 3.35 17.23 -4.49
CA SER A 140 3.22 15.87 -5.02
C SER A 140 2.85 14.85 -3.94
N LEU A 141 3.37 15.01 -2.72
CA LEU A 141 3.03 14.17 -1.57
C LEU A 141 1.56 14.29 -1.22
N LEU A 142 1.03 15.52 -1.20
CA LEU A 142 -0.38 15.78 -0.92
C LEU A 142 -1.28 15.17 -2.00
N GLU A 143 -0.91 15.32 -3.26
CA GLU A 143 -1.62 14.70 -4.39
C GLU A 143 -1.66 13.16 -4.28
N ARG A 144 -0.51 12.52 -4.03
CA ARG A 144 -0.40 11.06 -3.86
C ARG A 144 -1.18 10.59 -2.65
N ALA A 145 -1.08 11.30 -1.52
CA ALA A 145 -1.86 11.00 -0.32
C ALA A 145 -3.36 11.11 -0.59
N GLY A 146 -3.81 12.16 -1.28
CA GLY A 146 -5.20 12.35 -1.68
C GLY A 146 -5.73 11.19 -2.54
N LEU A 147 -4.97 10.76 -3.54
CA LEU A 147 -5.33 9.63 -4.40
C LEU A 147 -5.35 8.30 -3.64
N ASN A 148 -4.39 8.05 -2.77
CA ASN A 148 -4.35 6.83 -1.97
C ASN A 148 -5.51 6.78 -0.97
N LEU A 149 -5.86 7.91 -0.34
CA LEU A 149 -7.02 8.02 0.54
C LEU A 149 -8.33 7.76 -0.21
N LEU A 150 -8.49 8.35 -1.40
CA LEU A 150 -9.66 8.13 -2.24
C LEU A 150 -9.76 6.65 -2.64
N SER A 151 -8.63 6.05 -3.03
CA SER A 151 -8.57 4.62 -3.38
C SER A 151 -8.91 3.73 -2.19
N ALA A 152 -8.38 4.04 -1.00
CA ALA A 152 -8.69 3.32 0.22
C ALA A 152 -10.17 3.44 0.59
N PHE A 153 -10.77 4.62 0.43
CA PHE A 153 -12.21 4.82 0.62
C PHE A 153 -13.03 3.91 -0.31
N ILE A 154 -12.71 3.89 -1.61
CA ILE A 154 -13.38 3.03 -2.59
C ILE A 154 -13.23 1.55 -2.21
N ILE A 155 -12.01 1.09 -1.94
CA ILE A 155 -11.74 -0.32 -1.59
C ILE A 155 -12.48 -0.71 -0.31
N TYR A 156 -12.49 0.15 0.70
CA TYR A 156 -13.23 -0.11 1.94
C TYR A 156 -14.72 -0.34 1.66
N TYR A 157 -15.35 0.51 0.84
CA TYR A 157 -16.77 0.35 0.49
C TYR A 157 -17.05 -0.88 -0.36
N ILE A 158 -16.15 -1.23 -1.29
CA ILE A 158 -16.25 -2.48 -2.06
C ILE A 158 -16.22 -3.68 -1.10
N ILE A 159 -15.26 -3.73 -0.18
CA ILE A 159 -15.14 -4.80 0.82
C ILE A 159 -16.37 -4.83 1.72
N TYR A 160 -16.85 -3.67 2.18
CA TYR A 160 -18.03 -3.56 3.01
C TYR A 160 -19.30 -4.07 2.31
N PHE A 161 -19.47 -3.73 1.03
CA PHE A 161 -20.60 -4.16 0.21
C PHE A 161 -20.56 -5.68 -0.04
N LEU A 162 -19.40 -6.22 -0.42
CA LEU A 162 -19.20 -7.66 -0.62
C LEU A 162 -19.34 -8.44 0.70
N GLY A 163 -18.94 -7.85 1.83
CA GLY A 163 -19.10 -8.47 3.14
C GLY A 163 -20.55 -8.55 3.60
N ARG A 164 -21.40 -7.60 3.20
CA ARG A 164 -22.84 -7.60 3.55
C ARG A 164 -23.61 -8.72 2.86
N SER A 165 -23.24 -9.12 1.63
CA SER A 165 -23.90 -10.23 0.93
C SER A 165 -23.53 -11.60 1.48
N LEU A 166 -22.51 -11.70 2.33
CA LEU A 166 -22.01 -12.94 2.93
C LEU A 166 -22.51 -13.18 4.36
N LYS A 167 -23.44 -12.37 4.90
CA LYS A 167 -24.06 -12.70 6.19
C LYS A 167 -24.86 -14.01 6.05
N PRO A 168 -24.51 -15.09 6.78
CA PRO A 168 -25.28 -16.31 6.71
C PRO A 168 -26.68 -16.04 7.26
N VAL A 169 -27.69 -16.25 6.42
CA VAL A 169 -29.14 -16.17 6.73
C VAL A 169 -29.58 -17.32 7.66
N PHE A 170 -28.66 -17.87 8.45
CA PHE A 170 -28.90 -19.01 9.35
C PHE A 170 -28.84 -18.58 10.81
N LEU A 171 -29.74 -17.68 11.21
CA LEU A 171 -30.25 -17.62 12.57
C LEU A 171 -31.73 -18.01 12.55
N ILE A 172 -31.98 -19.28 12.24
CA ILE A 172 -33.21 -19.95 12.67
C ILE A 172 -32.80 -21.02 13.67
N LYS A 173 -32.99 -20.72 14.95
CA LYS A 173 -33.27 -21.76 15.94
C LYS A 173 -34.39 -21.26 16.84
N LYS A 174 -35.63 -21.52 16.40
CA LYS A 174 -36.77 -21.63 17.30
C LYS A 174 -36.59 -22.96 18.05
N TYR A 175 -36.32 -22.89 19.35
CA TYR A 175 -36.80 -23.85 20.34
C TYR A 175 -37.09 -23.08 21.61
#